data_AF-Q0FGC9-F1
#
_entry.id   AF-Q0FGC9-F1
#
_cell.length_a   1.000
_cell.length_b   1.000
_cell.length_c   1.000
_cell.angle_alpha   90.00
_cell.angle_beta   90.00
_cell.angle_gamma   90.00
#
_symmetry.space_group_name_H-M   'P 1'
#
loop_
_entity.id
_entity.type
_entity.pdbx_description
1 polymer ?
#
loop_
_entity_poly.entity_id
_entity_poly.type
_entity_poly.pdbx_seq_one_letter_code
_entity_poly.pdbx_strand_id
1 'polypeptide(L)' 'MKNVDIVKWIATAIQLIGYGLTGLNIVPWNVFAFFIGIVLWFLVGYMWKDKAIMVVHIGAFIAIFAGYLSS' A
#
# COMPACT_ATOMS: atom_id res chain seq x y z
N MET A 1 -9.00 11.41 17.56
CA MET A 1 -8.87 11.06 16.13
C MET A 1 -9.91 10.00 15.81
N LYS A 2 -10.59 10.05 14.66
CA LYS A 2 -11.47 8.94 14.28
C LYS A 2 -10.58 7.73 13.96
N ASN A 3 -11.07 6.50 14.19
CA ASN A 3 -10.30 5.28 13.92
C ASN A 3 -9.71 5.26 12.50
N VAL A 4 -10.44 5.83 11.53
CA VAL A 4 -9.99 5.95 10.13
C VAL A 4 -8.78 6.85 9.96
N ASP A 5 -8.64 7.91 10.76
CA ASP A 5 -7.50 8.84 10.66
C ASP A 5 -6.21 8.14 11.07
N ILE A 6 -6.27 7.29 12.10
CA ILE A 6 -5.13 6.49 12.56
C ILE A 6 -4.70 5.52 11.47
N VAL A 7 -5.64 4.74 10.91
CA VAL A 7 -5.33 3.76 9.85
C VAL A 7 -4.72 4.45 8.63
N LYS A 8 -5.25 5.60 8.23
CA LYS A 8 -4.70 6.41 7.13
C LYS A 8 -3.26 6.83 7.36
N TRP A 9 -2.96 7.39 8.53
CA TRP A 9 -1.62 7.88 8.79
C TRP A 9 -0.61 6.74 8.90
N ILE A 10 -1.02 5.59 9.45
CA ILE A 10 -0.19 4.37 9.43
C ILE A 10 0.04 3.90 7.99
N ALA A 11 -1.02 3.84 7.16
CA ALA A 11 -0.92 3.46 5.75
C ALA A 11 0.05 4.38 4.99
N THR A 12 -0.09 5.69 5.17
CA THR A 12 0.80 6.71 4.57
C THR A 12 2.25 6.53 5.02
N ALA A 13 2.51 6.37 6.32
CA ALA A 13 3.87 6.23 6.84
C ALA A 13 4.57 4.98 6.26
N ILE A 14 3.87 3.85 6.23
CA ILE A 14 4.40 2.60 5.67
C ILE A 14 4.63 2.72 4.16
N GLN A 15 3.71 3.36 3.43
CA GLN A 15 3.88 3.57 1.98
C GLN A 15 5.10 4.46 1.68
N LEU A 16 5.30 5.53 2.46
CA LEU A 16 6.47 6.41 2.34
C LEU A 16 7.78 5.66 2.61
N ILE A 17 7.80 4.76 3.60
CA ILE A 17 8.94 3.86 3.83
C ILE A 17 9.17 2.99 2.58
N GLY A 18 8.11 2.41 1.99
CA GLY A 18 8.22 1.65 0.74
C GLY A 18 8.81 2.45 -0.42
N TYR A 19 8.39 3.70 -0.60
CA TYR A 19 8.98 4.61 -1.59
C TYR A 19 10.45 4.92 -1.28
N GLY A 20 10.80 5.17 -0.01
CA GLY A 20 12.18 5.40 0.42
C GLY A 20 13.08 4.21 0.14
N LEU A 21 12.64 3.00 0.53
CA LEU A 21 13.38 1.76 0.27
C LEU A 21 13.56 1.50 -1.23
N THR A 22 12.55 1.82 -2.04
CA THR A 22 12.65 1.72 -3.51
C THR A 22 13.67 2.70 -4.08
N GLY A 23 13.64 3.96 -3.63
CA GLY A 23 14.61 4.98 -4.05
C GLY A 23 16.05 4.64 -3.64
N LEU A 24 16.23 3.89 -2.54
CA LEU A 24 17.52 3.40 -2.06
C LEU A 24 17.90 2.02 -2.62
N ASN A 25 17.07 1.43 -3.49
CA ASN A 25 17.25 0.10 -4.06
C ASN A 25 17.42 -1.03 -3.01
N ILE A 26 16.71 -0.90 -1.88
CA ILE A 26 16.72 -1.88 -0.78
C ILE A 26 15.59 -2.89 -0.97
N VAL A 27 15.95 -4.07 -1.48
CA VAL A 27 15.06 -5.22 -1.76
C VAL A 27 15.35 -6.35 -0.76
N PRO A 28 14.34 -7.13 -0.29
CA PRO A 28 12.91 -7.11 -0.66
C PRO A 28 12.02 -6.26 0.26
N TRP A 29 12.61 -5.51 1.19
CA TRP A 29 11.87 -4.75 2.21
C TRP A 29 10.89 -3.73 1.63
N ASN A 30 11.22 -3.12 0.48
CA ASN A 30 10.32 -2.23 -0.25
C ASN A 30 9.01 -2.92 -0.66
N VAL A 31 9.07 -4.16 -1.14
CA VAL A 31 7.90 -4.94 -1.57
C VAL A 31 7.00 -5.26 -0.37
N PHE A 32 7.59 -5.66 0.76
CA PHE A 32 6.80 -5.91 1.98
C PHE A 32 6.12 -4.64 2.50
N ALA A 33 6.83 -3.49 2.48
CA ALA A 33 6.24 -2.21 2.85
C ALA A 33 5.07 -1.84 1.92
N PHE A 34 5.21 -2.03 0.60
CA PHE A 34 4.11 -1.77 -0.33
C PHE A 34 2.93 -2.72 -0.15
N PHE A 35 3.17 -4.00 0.13
CA PHE A 35 2.10 -4.96 0.39
C PHE A 35 1.27 -4.56 1.61
N ILE A 36 1.92 -4.21 2.73
CA ILE A 36 1.23 -3.75 3.93
C ILE A 36 0.48 -2.43 3.65
N GLY A 37 1.12 -1.50 2.94
CA GLY A 37 0.51 -0.24 2.54
C GLY A 37 -0.75 -0.42 1.69
N ILE A 38 -0.72 -1.35 0.72
CA ILE A 38 -1.88 -1.73 -0.10
C ILE A 38 -3.06 -2.21 0.75
N VAL A 39 -2.81 -3.13 1.68
CA VAL A 39 -3.86 -3.67 2.56
C VAL A 39 -4.47 -2.55 3.42
N LEU A 40 -3.63 -1.71 4.03
CA LEU A 40 -4.11 -0.63 4.89
C LEU A 40 -4.89 0.43 4.12
N TRP A 41 -4.42 0.84 2.94
CA TRP A 41 -5.15 1.82 2.12
C TRP A 41 -6.44 1.24 1.54
N PHE A 42 -6.48 -0.05 1.24
CA PHE A 42 -7.72 -0.71 0.88
C PHE A 42 -8.74 -0.65 2.02
N LEU A 43 -8.31 -0.91 3.27
CA LEU A 43 -9.16 -0.75 4.46
C LEU A 43 -9.63 0.69 4.64
N VAL A 44 -8.77 1.69 4.40
CA VAL A 44 -9.17 3.11 4.40
C VAL A 44 -10.26 3.37 3.36
N GLY A 45 -10.08 2.88 2.13
CA GLY A 45 -11.07 3.01 1.05
C GLY A 45 -12.42 2.40 1.46
N TYR A 46 -12.39 1.22 2.09
CA TYR A 46 -13.60 0.59 2.64
C TYR A 46 -14.27 1.45 3.73
N MET A 47 -13.50 1.98 4.69
CA MET A 47 -14.01 2.83 5.77
C MET A 47 -14.59 4.15 5.25
N TRP A 48 -14.04 4.69 4.16
CA TRP A 48 -14.52 5.89 3.48
C TRP A 48 -15.64 5.63 2.47
N LYS A 49 -15.97 4.36 2.19
CA LYS A 49 -16.85 3.95 1.09
C LYS A 49 -16.38 4.50 -0.27
N ASP A 50 -15.07 4.69 -0.42
CA ASP A 50 -14.44 5.21 -1.62
C ASP A 50 -13.94 4.04 -2.50
N LYS A 51 -14.70 3.78 -3.57
CA LYS A 51 -14.39 2.72 -4.54
C LYS A 51 -13.10 3.01 -5.33
N ALA A 52 -12.75 4.28 -5.55
CA ALA A 52 -11.54 4.62 -6.30
C ALA A 52 -10.28 4.23 -5.52
N ILE A 53 -10.26 4.49 -4.21
CA ILE A 53 -9.16 4.06 -3.33
C ILE A 53 -9.06 2.53 -3.29
N MET A 54 -10.19 1.82 -3.23
CA MET A 54 -10.17 0.34 -3.24
C MET A 54 -9.62 -0.19 -4.57
N VAL A 55 -10.10 0.33 -5.70
CA VAL A 55 -9.69 -0.12 -7.05
C VAL A 55 -8.21 0.15 -7.30
N VAL A 56 -7.67 1.31 -6.92
CA VAL A 56 -6.25 1.61 -7.15
C VAL A 56 -5.34 0.65 -6.39
N HIS A 57 -5.73 0.23 -5.18
CA HIS A 57 -4.93 -0.70 -4.37
C HIS A 57 -5.07 -2.15 -4.83
N ILE A 58 -6.23 -2.56 -5.35
CA ILE A 58 -6.36 -3.84 -6.07
C ILE A 58 -5.46 -3.84 -7.31
N GLY A 59 -5.46 -2.76 -8.10
CA GLY A 59 -4.59 -2.64 -9.28
C GLY A 59 -3.11 -2.70 -8.91
N ALA A 60 -2.70 -2.00 -7.86
CA ALA A 60 -1.33 -2.03 -7.35
C ALA A 60 -0.92 -3.44 -6.88
N PHE A 61 -1.82 -4.16 -6.21
CA PHE A 61 -1.59 -5.55 -5.81
C PHE A 61 -1.35 -6.46 -7.01
N ILE A 62 -2.22 -6.38 -8.03
CA ILE A 62 -2.08 -7.16 -9.25
C ILE A 62 -0.75 -6.84 -9.95
N ALA A 63 -0.38 -5.57 -10.04
CA ALA A 63 0.87 -5.16 -10.68
C ALA A 63 2.11 -5.75 -9.97
N ILE A 64 2.16 -5.67 -8.65
CA ILE A 64 3.27 -6.24 -7.86
C ILE A 64 3.29 -7.76 -7.98
N PHE A 65 2.12 -8.42 -7.88
CA PHE A 65 2.01 -9.87 -7.97
C PHE A 65 2.39 -10.40 -9.35
N ALA A 66 1.94 -9.74 -10.42
CA ALA A 66 2.32 -10.07 -11.78
C ALA A 66 3.83 -9.88 -12.00
N GLY A 67 4.40 -8.78 -11.49
CA GLY A 67 5.84 -8.55 -11.51
C GLY A 67 6.62 -9.69 -10.85
N TYR A 68 6.16 -10.16 -9.68
CA TYR A 68 6.76 -11.30 -8.99
C TYR A 68 6.69 -12.60 -9.80
N LEU A 69 5.55 -12.90 -10.45
CA LEU A 69 5.40 -14.10 -11.29
C LEU A 69 6.26 -14.07 -12.56
N SER A 70 6.62 -12.88 -13.05
CA SER A 70 7.49 -12.70 -14.22
C SER A 70 8.99 -12.66 -13.91
N SER A 71 9.37 -12.77 -12.63
CA SER A 71 10.75 -12.67 -12.14
C SER A 71 11.45 -14.03 -12.06
#